data_AF-A0A0N1AG00-F1
#
_entry.id   AF-A0A0N1AG00-F1
#
_cell.length_a   1.000
_cell.length_b   1.000
_cell.length_c   1.000
_cell.angle_alpha   90.00
_cell.angle_beta   90.00
_cell.angle_gamma   90.00
#
_symmetry.space_group_name_H-M   'P 1'
#
loop_
_entity.id
_entity.type
_entity.pdbx_description
1 polymer ?
#
loop_
_entity_poly.entity_id
_entity_poly.type
_entity_poly.pdbx_seq_one_letter_code
_entity_poly.pdbx_strand_id
1 'polypeptide(L)'
;MLPLWNQQMMLGSEAALVIARRMWLLALADPRAASESQRMVTEKVETLGQVWWDLALAPSRALLAGKALPTPHGEARRVVQTYRRKVRANLRRLSR
;
A
#
# COMPACT_ATOMS: atom_id res chain seq x y z
N MET A 1 -20.14 -4.16 0.75
CA MET A 1 -18.84 -3.70 0.20
C MET A 1 -18.54 -2.31 0.77
N LEU A 2 -17.42 -2.08 1.47
CA LEU A 2 -17.14 -0.76 2.09
C LEU A 2 -16.91 0.36 1.04
N PRO A 3 -17.45 1.58 1.24
CA PRO A 3 -17.20 2.74 0.38
C PRO A 3 -15.70 3.04 0.22
N LEU A 4 -15.30 3.59 -0.93
CA LEU A 4 -13.91 3.98 -1.21
C LEU A 4 -13.37 4.92 -0.13
N TRP A 5 -14.18 5.90 0.29
CA TRP A 5 -13.87 6.82 1.37
C TRP A 5 -13.48 6.07 2.66
N ASN A 6 -14.29 5.10 3.09
CA ASN A 6 -14.01 4.31 4.29
C ASN A 6 -12.70 3.50 4.12
N GLN A 7 -12.44 2.96 2.92
CA GLN A 7 -11.18 2.26 2.66
C GLN A 7 -9.98 3.20 2.73
N GLN A 8 -10.12 4.43 2.25
CA GLN A 8 -9.07 5.45 2.30
C GLN A 8 -8.81 5.95 3.73
N MET A 9 -9.87 6.14 4.53
CA MET A 9 -9.73 6.46 5.96
C MET A 9 -9.00 5.35 6.72
N MET A 10 -9.36 4.09 6.49
CA MET A 10 -8.66 2.97 7.11
C MET A 10 -7.20 2.86 6.64
N LEU A 11 -6.91 3.14 5.36
CA LEU A 11 -5.53 3.22 4.87
C LEU A 11 -4.74 4.30 5.62
N GLY A 12 -5.34 5.48 5.81
CA GLY A 12 -4.74 6.59 6.56
C GLY A 12 -4.41 6.20 8.00
N SER A 13 -5.35 5.59 8.72
CA SER A 13 -5.12 5.15 10.10
C SER A 13 -4.06 4.04 10.19
N GLU A 14 -4.07 3.08 9.26
CA GLU A 14 -3.07 2.01 9.21
C GLU A 14 -1.68 2.58 8.91
N ALA A 15 -1.58 3.57 8.02
CA ALA A 15 -0.33 4.24 7.68
C ALA A 15 0.21 5.07 8.86
N ALA A 16 -0.64 5.79 9.58
CA ALA A 16 -0.27 6.56 10.76
C ALA A 16 0.36 5.65 11.84
N LEU A 17 -0.19 4.45 12.05
CA LEU A 17 0.37 3.47 12.98
C LEU A 17 1.76 2.96 12.55
N VAL A 18 1.99 2.75 11.24
CA VAL A 18 3.33 2.39 10.73
C VAL A 18 4.33 3.51 11.02
N ILE A 19 3.94 4.76 10.74
CA ILE A 19 4.79 5.93 11.00
C ILE A 19 5.13 6.02 12.48
N ALA A 20 4.12 5.92 13.36
CA ALA A 20 4.33 5.94 14.80
C ALA A 20 5.33 4.86 15.24
N ARG A 21 5.17 3.60 14.80
CA ARG A 21 6.09 2.50 15.15
C ARG A 21 7.53 2.75 14.69
N ARG A 22 7.72 3.38 13.52
CA ARG A 22 9.06 3.74 13.03
C ARG A 22 9.68 4.87 13.83
N MET A 23 8.89 5.87 14.22
CA MET A 23 9.34 6.93 15.13
C MET A 23 9.77 6.34 16.47
N TRP A 24 9.09 5.31 16.96
CA TRP A 24 9.50 4.57 18.18
C TRP A 24 10.85 3.87 18.02
N LEU A 25 11.12 3.20 16.90
CA LEU A 25 12.43 2.59 16.64
C LEU A 25 13.56 3.65 16.67
N LEU A 26 13.30 4.82 16.09
CA LEU A 26 14.26 5.93 16.09
C LEU A 26 14.45 6.51 17.49
N ALA A 27 13.36 6.74 18.23
CA ALA A 27 13.40 7.30 19.58
C ALA A 27 14.14 6.40 20.57
N LEU A 28 14.07 5.07 20.38
CA LEU A 28 14.77 4.09 21.20
C LEU A 28 16.20 3.79 20.70
N ALA A 29 16.67 4.47 19.65
CA ALA A 29 17.93 4.18 18.97
C ALA A 29 18.08 2.69 18.61
N ASP A 30 16.98 2.04 18.21
CA ASP A 30 16.96 0.62 17.88
C ASP A 30 17.87 0.36 16.66
N PRO A 31 18.79 -0.62 16.73
CA PRO A 31 19.69 -0.97 15.62
C PRO A 31 18.97 -1.30 14.31
N ARG A 32 17.70 -1.72 14.38
CA ARG A 32 16.86 -2.03 13.22
C ARG A 32 16.40 -0.78 12.46
N ALA A 33 16.52 0.42 13.03
CA ALA A 33 15.98 1.64 12.42
C ALA A 33 16.59 1.94 11.04
N ALA A 34 17.90 1.71 10.87
CA ALA A 34 18.59 1.94 9.59
C ALA A 34 18.11 0.96 8.50
N SER A 35 18.07 -0.34 8.81
CA SER A 35 17.64 -1.37 7.86
C SER A 35 16.15 -1.27 7.51
N GLU A 36 15.29 -0.89 8.47
CA GLU A 36 13.88 -0.63 8.21
C GLU A 36 13.67 0.62 7.35
N SER A 37 14.51 1.66 7.50
CA SER A 37 14.44 2.85 6.67
C SER A 37 14.81 2.56 5.21
N GLN A 38 15.85 1.77 4.98
CA GLN A 38 16.21 1.32 3.63
C GLN A 38 15.09 0.48 3.00
N ARG A 39 14.59 -0.52 3.74
CA ARG A 39 13.49 -1.37 3.28
C ARG A 39 12.23 -0.58 2.96
N MET A 40 11.93 0.47 3.75
CA MET A 40 10.79 1.35 3.51
C MET A 40 10.85 2.01 2.12
N VAL A 41 12.01 2.51 1.72
CA VAL A 41 12.15 3.17 0.41
C VAL A 41 11.95 2.15 -0.71
N THR A 42 12.58 0.99 -0.60
CA THR A 42 12.42 -0.10 -1.57
C THR A 42 10.95 -0.49 -1.72
N GLU A 43 10.24 -0.72 -0.60
CA GLU A 43 8.82 -1.10 -0.62
C GLU A 43 7.92 -0.01 -1.22
N LYS A 44 8.25 1.28 -1.02
CA LYS A 44 7.53 2.40 -1.64
C LYS A 44 7.69 2.39 -3.15
N VAL A 45 8.92 2.24 -3.64
CA VAL A 45 9.22 2.20 -5.09
C VAL A 45 8.59 0.97 -5.75
N GLU A 46 8.74 -0.21 -5.13
CA GLU A 46 8.11 -1.44 -5.63
C GLU A 46 6.60 -1.34 -5.70
N THR A 47 5.96 -0.79 -4.65
CA THR A 47 4.50 -0.65 -4.62
C THR A 47 4.03 0.37 -5.66
N LEU A 48 4.76 1.48 -5.83
CA LEU A 48 4.47 2.46 -6.87
C LEU A 48 4.56 1.84 -8.26
N GLY A 49 5.66 1.13 -8.55
CA GLY A 49 5.86 0.45 -9.82
C GLY A 49 4.77 -0.59 -10.08
N GLN A 50 4.43 -1.41 -9.08
CA GLN A 50 3.34 -2.38 -9.16
C GLN A 50 2.00 -1.70 -9.50
N VAL A 51 1.63 -0.65 -8.78
CA VAL A 51 0.37 0.08 -9.00
C VAL A 51 0.33 0.69 -10.39
N TRP A 52 1.43 1.32 -10.82
CA TRP A 52 1.51 1.94 -12.14
C TRP A 52 1.35 0.92 -13.26
N TRP A 53 2.01 -0.25 -13.15
CA TRP A 53 1.85 -1.35 -14.10
C TRP A 53 0.45 -1.97 -14.08
N ASP A 54 -0.12 -2.16 -12.90
CA ASP A 54 -1.49 -2.68 -12.79
C ASP A 54 -2.51 -1.74 -13.45
N LEU A 55 -2.35 -0.42 -13.30
CA LEU A 55 -3.18 0.58 -13.94
C LEU A 55 -2.98 0.63 -15.46
N ALA A 56 -1.73 0.67 -15.93
CA ALA A 56 -1.40 0.72 -17.35
C ALA A 56 -1.92 -0.50 -18.12
N LEU A 57 -1.85 -1.68 -17.51
CA LEU A 57 -2.30 -2.93 -18.10
C LEU A 57 -3.78 -3.25 -17.83
N ALA A 58 -4.49 -2.44 -17.05
CA ALA A 58 -5.88 -2.70 -16.68
C ALA A 58 -6.81 -2.84 -17.91
N PRO A 59 -6.74 -1.96 -18.94
CA PRO A 59 -7.58 -2.08 -20.13
C PRO A 59 -7.30 -3.36 -20.91
N SER A 60 -6.02 -3.67 -21.14
CA SER A 60 -5.59 -4.86 -21.87
C SER A 60 -6.00 -6.15 -21.14
N ARG A 61 -5.87 -6.19 -19.81
CA ARG A 61 -6.33 -7.31 -18.97
C ARG A 61 -7.85 -7.49 -19.02
N ALA A 62 -8.61 -6.39 -19.04
CA ALA A 62 -10.07 -6.46 -19.15
C ALA A 62 -10.50 -7.02 -20.51
N LEU A 63 -9.87 -6.55 -21.60
CA LEU A 63 -10.12 -7.02 -22.96
C LEU A 63 -9.83 -8.52 -23.10
N LEU A 64 -8.65 -8.97 -22.67
CA LEU A 64 -8.26 -10.39 -22.72
C LEU A 64 -9.16 -11.28 -21.86
N ALA A 65 -9.70 -10.74 -20.76
CA ALA A 65 -10.61 -11.47 -19.89
C ALA A 65 -12.07 -11.45 -20.34
N GLY A 66 -12.40 -10.80 -21.48
CA GLY A 66 -13.77 -10.61 -21.94
C GLY A 66 -14.63 -9.80 -20.97
N LYS A 67 -14.02 -8.94 -20.15
CA LYS A 67 -14.69 -8.13 -19.13
C LYS A 67 -14.90 -6.71 -19.61
N ALA A 68 -15.87 -6.03 -19.00
CA ALA A 68 -16.05 -4.59 -19.20
C ALA A 68 -14.77 -3.81 -18.89
N LEU A 69 -14.59 -2.71 -19.63
CA LEU A 69 -13.47 -1.79 -19.43
C LEU A 69 -13.40 -1.32 -17.97
N PRO A 70 -12.18 -1.14 -17.43
CA PRO A 70 -12.00 -0.69 -16.06
C PRO A 70 -12.59 0.72 -15.87
N THR A 71 -13.29 0.94 -14.76
CA THR A 71 -13.82 2.26 -14.40
C THR A 71 -12.84 2.99 -13.49
N PRO A 72 -12.76 4.34 -13.54
CA PRO A 72 -11.89 5.10 -12.64
C PRO A 72 -12.14 4.78 -11.16
N HIS A 73 -13.41 4.61 -10.78
CA HIS A 73 -13.78 4.27 -9.40
C HIS A 73 -13.34 2.84 -9.01
N GLY A 74 -13.47 1.88 -9.92
CA GLY A 74 -13.02 0.50 -9.71
C GLY A 74 -11.51 0.39 -9.56
N GLU A 75 -10.75 1.11 -10.39
CA GLU A 75 -9.30 1.12 -10.32
C GLU A 75 -8.80 1.88 -9.09
N ALA A 76 -9.37 3.04 -8.75
CA ALA A 76 -9.04 3.74 -7.50
C ALA A 76 -9.20 2.83 -6.27
N ARG A 77 -10.24 1.99 -6.28
CA ARG A 77 -10.47 1.00 -5.23
C ARG A 77 -9.39 -0.08 -5.18
N ARG A 78 -8.98 -0.62 -6.33
CA ARG A 78 -7.89 -1.61 -6.42
C ARG A 78 -6.58 -1.03 -5.91
N VAL A 79 -6.28 0.21 -6.27
CA VAL A 79 -5.09 0.94 -5.81
C VAL A 79 -5.10 1.05 -4.28
N VAL A 80 -6.19 1.55 -3.69
CA VAL A 80 -6.31 1.66 -2.22
C VAL A 80 -6.15 0.30 -1.54
N GLN A 81 -6.73 -0.78 -2.09
CA GLN A 81 -6.59 -2.13 -1.54
C GLN A 81 -5.15 -2.64 -1.60
N THR A 82 -4.44 -2.40 -2.70
CA THR A 82 -3.03 -2.77 -2.85
C THR A 82 -2.18 -2.06 -1.81
N TYR A 83 -2.35 -0.75 -1.63
CA TYR A 83 -1.64 0.01 -0.60
C TYR A 83 -1.95 -0.48 0.80
N ARG A 84 -3.23 -0.71 1.14
CA ARG A 84 -3.61 -1.23 2.47
C ARG A 84 -2.98 -2.57 2.79
N ARG A 85 -2.93 -3.49 1.82
CA ARG A 85 -2.27 -4.80 1.99
C ARG A 85 -0.79 -4.63 2.34
N LYS A 86 -0.09 -3.71 1.66
CA LYS A 86 1.33 -3.42 1.91
C LYS A 86 1.53 -2.75 3.28
N VAL A 87 0.69 -1.79 3.65
CA VAL A 87 0.73 -1.13 4.97
C VAL A 87 0.46 -2.13 6.11
N ARG A 88 -0.50 -3.04 5.94
CA ARG A 88 -0.75 -4.10 6.92
C ARG A 88 0.40 -5.09 7.06
N ALA A 89 1.11 -5.38 5.96
CA ALA A 89 2.33 -6.18 6.03
C ALA A 89 3.41 -5.46 6.86
N ASN A 90 3.57 -4.15 6.67
CA ASN A 90 4.46 -3.30 7.46
C ASN A 90 4.08 -3.33 8.96
N LEU A 91 2.79 -3.14 9.29
CA LEU A 91 2.31 -3.18 10.67
C LEU A 91 2.64 -4.50 11.36
N ARG A 92 2.38 -5.63 10.69
CA ARG A 92 2.67 -6.97 11.21
C ARG A 92 4.17 -7.22 11.39
N ARG A 93 5.02 -6.60 10.58
CA ARG A 93 6.48 -6.69 10.72
C ARG A 93 6.97 -5.86 11.89
N LEU A 94 6.51 -4.61 12.01
CA LEU A 94 6.88 -3.68 13.07
C LEU A 94 6.24 -4.02 14.44
N SER A 95 5.39 -5.06 14.49
CA SER A 95 4.87 -5.61 15.73
C SER A 95 5.64 -6.82 16.24
N ARG A 96 6.71 -7.21 15.57
CA ARG A 96 7.66 -8.26 15.97
C ARG A 96 8.96 -7.61 16.45
#